data_AF-A0A0M0BC67-F1
#
_entry.id   AF-A0A0M0BC67-F1
#
_cell.length_a   1.000
_cell.length_b   1.000
_cell.length_c   1.000
_cell.angle_alpha   90.00
_cell.angle_beta   90.00
_cell.angle_gamma   90.00
#
_symmetry.space_group_name_H-M   'P 1'
#
loop_
_entity.id
_entity.type
_entity.pdbx_description
1 polymer ?
#
loop_
_entity_poly.entity_id
_entity_poly.type
_entity_poly.pdbx_seq_one_letter_code
_entity_poly.pdbx_strand_id
1 'polypeptide(L)' 'MRVHHGHRERHGRRDRGWGLERRLMDMGLTPGITVTVVKSAPFHGPLEVLVRGSRLVLGNGMAKRIFVEVER' A
#
# COMPACT_ATOMS: atom_id res chain seq x y z
N MET A 1 11.12 -4.40 0.28
CA MET A 1 9.80 -5.04 0.07
C MET A 1 9.25 -4.59 -1.27
N ARG A 2 8.74 -5.47 -2.13
CA ARG A 2 8.14 -5.10 -3.42
C ARG A 2 6.62 -5.09 -3.32
N VAL A 3 5.96 -4.01 -3.74
CA VAL A 3 4.50 -3.87 -3.65
C VAL A 3 3.81 -4.65 -4.77
N HIS A 4 2.77 -5.42 -4.41
CA HIS A 4 1.87 -6.14 -5.31
C HIS A 4 0.41 -5.79 -5.00
N HIS A 5 -0.44 -5.73 -6.03
CA HIS A 5 -1.87 -5.55 -5.83
C HIS A 5 -2.56 -6.90 -5.71
N GLY A 6 -3.38 -7.06 -4.66
CA GLY A 6 -4.23 -8.23 -4.49
C GLY A 6 -5.38 -8.19 -5.50
N HIS A 7 -5.26 -8.94 -6.59
CA HIS A 7 -6.25 -8.94 -7.64
C HIS A 7 -7.35 -9.98 -7.37
N ARG A 8 -8.52 -9.52 -6.96
CA ARG A 8 -9.79 -10.20 -7.22
C ARG A 8 -10.88 -9.14 -7.25
N GLU A 9 -11.36 -8.77 -8.43
CA GLU A 9 -12.78 -8.45 -8.60
C GLU A 9 -13.23 -8.44 -10.07
N ARG A 10 -14.38 -9.09 -10.27
CA ARG A 10 -15.16 -9.10 -11.51
C ARG A 10 -16.01 -7.84 -11.52
N HIS A 11 -16.07 -7.19 -12.69
CA HIS A 11 -16.90 -6.02 -12.97
C HIS A 11 -18.34 -6.20 -12.48
N GLY A 12 -18.77 -5.33 -11.56
CA GLY A 12 -20.16 -5.26 -11.14
C GLY A 12 -20.38 -4.42 -9.89
N ARG A 13 -20.74 -3.14 -10.11
CA ARG A 13 -21.21 -2.11 -9.14
C ARG A 13 -20.11 -1.24 -8.50
N ARG A 14 -19.86 -0.08 -9.13
CA ARG A 14 -19.23 1.16 -8.58
C ARG A 14 -18.36 0.91 -7.34
N ASP A 15 -17.15 0.45 -7.61
CA ASP A 15 -16.29 -0.24 -6.65
C ASP A 15 -15.72 0.69 -5.57
N ARG A 16 -15.97 0.36 -4.30
CA ARG A 16 -15.30 0.95 -3.12
C ARG A 16 -13.78 0.66 -3.07
N GLY A 17 -13.23 -0.05 -4.07
CA GLY A 17 -11.81 -0.38 -4.22
C GLY A 17 -11.02 0.59 -5.11
N TRP A 18 -11.62 1.11 -6.18
CA TRP A 18 -10.93 1.94 -7.19
C TRP A 18 -10.32 3.21 -6.61
N GLY A 19 -11.00 3.85 -5.66
CA GLY A 19 -10.51 5.08 -5.02
C GLY A 19 -9.26 4.85 -4.18
N LEU A 20 -9.11 3.68 -3.55
CA LEU A 20 -7.92 3.37 -2.77
C LEU A 20 -6.73 3.08 -3.69
N GLU A 21 -6.93 2.29 -4.74
CA GLU A 21 -5.88 1.98 -5.70
C GLU A 21 -5.36 3.23 -6.40
N ARG A 22 -6.28 4.08 -6.91
CA ARG A 22 -5.92 5.38 -7.49
C ARG A 22 -5.11 6.23 -6.51
N ARG A 23 -5.58 6.36 -5.27
CA ARG A 23 -4.89 7.14 -4.23
C ARG A 23 -3.50 6.60 -3.92
N LEU A 24 -3.31 5.27 -3.89
CA LEU A 24 -1.99 4.67 -3.68
C LEU A 24 -1.06 4.97 -4.86
N MET A 25 -1.55 4.84 -6.09
CA MET A 25 -0.79 5.20 -7.30
C MET A 25 -0.42 6.67 -7.32
N ASP A 26 -1.34 7.58 -6.97
CA ASP A 26 -1.10 9.02 -6.92
C ASP A 26 -0.04 9.39 -5.85
N MET A 27 0.05 8.59 -4.78
CA MET A 27 1.12 8.72 -3.77
C MET A 27 2.44 8.06 -4.21
N GLY A 28 2.50 7.41 -5.37
CA GLY A 28 3.69 6.73 -5.87
C GLY A 28 3.87 5.28 -5.37
N LEU A 29 2.89 4.74 -4.65
CA LEU A 29 2.80 3.33 -4.28
C LEU A 29 2.20 2.53 -5.43
N THR A 30 2.99 2.32 -6.48
CA THR A 30 2.62 1.52 -7.65
C THR A 30 3.15 0.09 -7.54
N PRO A 31 2.51 -0.92 -8.17
CA PRO A 31 3.04 -2.27 -8.21
C PRO A 31 4.47 -2.32 -8.76
N GLY A 32 5.27 -3.24 -8.24
CA GLY A 32 6.64 -3.48 -8.68
C GLY A 32 7.69 -2.53 -8.10
N ILE A 33 7.31 -1.52 -7.32
CA ILE A 33 8.28 -0.64 -6.65
C ILE A 33 8.78 -1.23 -5.33
N THR A 34 10.02 -0.90 -4.99
CA THR A 34 10.61 -1.23 -3.70
C THR A 34 10.26 -0.18 -2.66
N VAL A 35 9.77 -0.65 -1.52
CA VAL A 35 9.48 0.15 -0.33
C VAL A 35 10.30 -0.36 0.86
N THR A 36 10.63 0.57 1.75
CA THR A 36 11.31 0.28 3.01
C THR A 36 10.39 0.66 4.16
N VAL A 37 10.17 -0.26 5.10
CA VAL A 37 9.45 0.06 6.33
C VAL A 37 10.39 0.87 7.22
N VAL A 38 9.98 2.10 7.55
CA VAL A 38 10.75 3.01 8.42
C VAL A 38 10.33 2.82 9.87
N LYS A 39 9.02 2.81 10.12
CA LYS A 39 8.46 2.70 11.47
C LYS A 39 7.11 1.99 11.43
N SER A 40 6.89 1.12 12.40
CA SER A 40 5.58 0.56 12.70
C SER A 40 5.15 1.08 14.07
N ALA A 41 4.03 1.80 14.12
CA ALA A 41 3.50 2.27 15.38
C ALA A 41 2.88 1.11 16.19
N PRO A 42 3.04 1.09 17.52
CA PRO A 42 2.38 0.11 18.39
C PRO A 42 0.85 0.24 18.29
N PHE A 43 0.12 -0.81 18.73
CA PHE A 43 -1.35 -0.85 18.73
C PHE A 43 -2.02 -0.70 17.36
N HIS A 44 -1.54 -1.45 16.37
CA HIS A 44 -2.09 -1.41 15.01
C HIS A 44 -2.03 0.00 14.38
N GLY A 45 -1.13 0.86 14.85
CA GLY A 45 -0.98 2.22 14.36
C GLY A 45 -0.51 2.27 12.90
N PRO A 46 -0.43 3.49 12.34
CA PRO A 46 -0.09 3.64 10.94
C PRO A 46 1.35 3.16 10.66
N LEU A 47 1.53 2.60 9.47
CA LEU A 47 2.80 2.09 8.97
C LEU A 47 3.52 3.21 8.20
N GLU A 48 4.72 3.57 8.63
CA GLU A 48 5.55 4.53 7.92
C GLU A 48 6.48 3.79 6.95
N VAL A 49 6.39 4.15 5.67
CA VAL A 49 7.18 3.55 4.59
C VAL A 49 7.92 4.63 3.80
N LEU A 50 9.12 4.29 3.32
CA LEU A 50 9.89 5.10 2.39
C LEU A 50 9.62 4.60 0.97
N VAL A 51 9.19 5.50 0.10
CA VAL A 51 8.81 5.25 -1.29
C VAL A 51 9.51 6.28 -2.17
N ARG A 52 10.44 5.85 -3.02
CA ARG A 52 11.18 6.76 -3.94
C ARG A 52 11.77 8.00 -3.23
N GLY A 53 12.27 7.83 -1.99
CA GLY A 53 12.82 8.92 -1.18
C GLY A 53 11.79 9.76 -0.41
N SER A 54 10.50 9.51 -0.57
CA SER A 54 9.42 10.18 0.18
C SER A 54 8.87 9.30 1.30
N ARG A 55 8.61 9.88 2.47
CA ARG A 55 7.99 9.18 3.61
C ARG A 55 6.48 9.23 3.50
N LEU A 56 5.84 8.07 3.53
CA LEU A 56 4.40 7.92 3.48
C LEU A 56 3.91 7.21 4.74
N VAL A 57 2.83 7.74 5.31
CA VAL A 57 2.18 7.18 6.49
C VAL A 57 0.88 6.51 6.05
N LEU A 58 0.87 5.18 6.12
CA LEU A 58 -0.27 4.36 5.74
C LEU A 58 -1.09 4.02 6.97
N GLY A 59 -2.34 4.51 7.02
CA GLY A 59 -3.30 4.06 8.02
C GLY A 59 -3.50 2.54 7.97
N ASN A 60 -3.78 1.93 9.13
CA ASN A 60 -3.87 0.47 9.26
C ASN A 60 -4.81 -0.18 8.24
N GLY A 61 -5.97 0.44 7.98
CA GLY A 61 -6.94 -0.06 7.00
C GLY A 61 -6.43 -0.04 5.55
N MET A 62 -5.51 0.87 5.20
CA MET A 62 -4.85 0.89 3.90
C MET A 62 -3.72 -0.14 3.85
N ALA A 63 -2.86 -0.17 4.89
CA ALA A 63 -1.73 -1.09 4.97
C ALA A 63 -2.17 -2.57 4.89
N LYS A 64 -3.29 -2.93 5.51
CA LYS A 64 -3.88 -4.29 5.44
C LYS A 64 -4.32 -4.73 4.05
N ARG A 65 -4.51 -3.79 3.12
CA ARG A 65 -5.03 -4.06 1.76
C ARG A 65 -3.91 -4.09 0.72
N ILE A 66 -2.67 -3.82 1.11
CA ILE A 66 -1.50 -3.80 0.23
C ILE A 66 -0.72 -5.09 0.46
N PHE A 67 -0.43 -5.82 -0.60
CA PHE A 67 0.42 -7.00 -0.54
C PHE A 67 1.86 -6.60 -0.86
N VAL A 68 2.80 -7.22 -0.16
CA VAL A 68 4.22 -6.95 -0.37
C VAL A 68 5.02 -8.25 -0.35
N GLU A 69 6.01 -8.35 -1.21
CA GLU A 69 7.03 -9.40 -1.17
C GLU A 69 8.24 -8.90 -0.37
N VAL A 70 8.74 -9.72 0.54
CA VAL A 70 9.95 -9.44 1.30
C VAL A 70 11.12 -10.04 0.52
N GLU A 71 11.93 -9.19 -0.09
CA GLU A 71 13.27 -9.60 -0.56
C GLU A 71 14.15 -9.79 0.69
N ARG A 72 14.65 -11.02 0.87
CA ARG A 72 15.63 -11.39 1.91
C ARG A 72 17.04 -11.21 1.40
#